data_AF-A0A957CJC8-F1
#
_entry.id   AF-A0A957CJC8-F1
#
_cell.length_a   1.000
_cell.length_b   1.000
_cell.length_c   1.000
_cell.angle_alpha   90.00
_cell.angle_beta   90.00
_cell.angle_gamma   90.00
#
_symmetry.space_group_name_H-M   'P 1'
#
loop_
_entity.id
_entity.type
_entity.pdbx_description
1 polymer ?
#
loop_
_entity_poly.entity_id
_entity_poly.type
_entity_poly.pdbx_seq_one_letter_code
_entity_poly.pdbx_strand_id
1 'polypeptide(L)'
;ALTAEIGLPYVGAKKTGENMLLPSPVGAVRPTFLAPIAQAAGDLSRSDPMVIVGFTGLRDFYPKLIAENLNKQGYPARALILPGELLTNRKDSNTIHLAHEMEDQKRLSQIAKALRTQLKKGERVGFPAILGMAAHQTVLNTLEKQLRVPVFEIPTLPPSVPGIRLFKALRTKLNRMGVRVEAGMEVVRAQHTAVNGTPGSVAWVETETSSRPLKHRASHFVLATGGVLGAGFDSDVSGHMWETIFDLPLTMPQQRNKWFHAD
;
A
#
# COMPACT_ATOMS: atom_id res chain seq x y z
N ALA A 1 -15.91 10.79 -2.88
CA ALA A 1 -14.45 10.73 -3.09
C ALA A 1 -14.15 9.62 -4.09
N LEU A 2 -13.27 9.86 -5.07
CA LEU A 2 -12.97 8.95 -6.19
C LEU A 2 -12.77 7.49 -5.81
N THR A 3 -12.09 7.23 -4.69
CA THR A 3 -11.79 5.88 -4.21
C THR A 3 -13.04 5.07 -3.84
N ALA A 4 -14.08 5.72 -3.30
CA ALA A 4 -15.37 5.10 -3.06
C ALA A 4 -16.11 4.76 -4.36
N GLU A 5 -16.05 5.63 -5.37
CA GLU A 5 -16.68 5.40 -6.69
C GLU A 5 -16.08 4.22 -7.45
N ILE A 6 -14.79 3.92 -7.22
CA ILE A 6 -14.10 2.77 -7.80
C ILE A 6 -14.15 1.52 -6.89
N GLY A 7 -14.99 1.54 -5.84
CA GLY A 7 -15.24 0.38 -4.97
C GLY A 7 -14.14 0.07 -3.96
N LEU A 8 -13.24 1.02 -3.68
CA LEU A 8 -12.15 0.89 -2.71
C LEU A 8 -12.15 2.10 -1.77
N PRO A 9 -13.15 2.27 -0.89
CA PRO A 9 -13.24 3.47 -0.06
C PRO A 9 -12.02 3.62 0.85
N TYR A 10 -11.57 4.86 1.01
CA TYR A 10 -10.51 5.26 1.95
C TYR A 10 -11.12 6.10 3.06
N VAL A 11 -10.57 5.98 4.25
CA VAL A 11 -11.00 6.72 5.44
C VAL A 11 -9.79 7.31 6.16
N GLY A 12 -10.02 8.43 6.84
CA GLY A 12 -9.03 9.06 7.73
C GLY A 12 -9.44 8.95 9.20
N ALA A 13 -8.74 9.68 10.06
CA ALA A 13 -9.08 9.76 11.47
C ALA A 13 -10.48 10.34 11.69
N LYS A 14 -11.09 9.99 12.84
CA LYS A 14 -12.41 10.52 13.23
C LYS A 14 -12.38 12.04 13.41
N LYS A 15 -11.27 12.58 13.92
CA LYS A 15 -11.07 14.02 14.08
C LYS A 15 -10.30 14.56 12.89
N THR A 16 -10.89 15.57 12.23
CA THR A 16 -10.31 16.22 11.07
C THR A 16 -8.93 16.80 11.38
N GLY A 17 -7.96 16.57 10.51
CA GLY A 17 -6.58 17.04 10.65
C GLY A 17 -5.67 16.09 11.44
N GLU A 18 -6.20 15.03 12.05
CA GLU A 18 -5.41 14.01 12.72
C GLU A 18 -5.10 12.81 11.81
N ASN A 19 -4.09 12.04 12.17
CA ASN A 19 -3.74 10.78 11.52
C ASN A 19 -4.40 9.61 12.25
N MET A 20 -4.82 8.60 11.50
CA MET A 20 -5.03 7.28 12.07
C MET A 20 -3.68 6.72 12.51
N LEU A 21 -3.66 5.93 13.59
CA LEU A 21 -2.46 5.23 14.03
C LEU A 21 -2.62 3.77 13.65
N LEU A 22 -1.93 3.29 12.62
CA LEU A 22 -2.09 1.93 12.12
C LEU A 22 -0.85 1.07 12.42
N PRO A 23 -1.00 -0.24 12.67
CA PRO A 23 0.14 -1.13 12.79
C PRO A 23 0.87 -1.29 11.45
N SER A 24 2.20 -1.24 11.50
CA SER A 24 3.09 -1.61 10.39
C SER A 24 3.34 -3.13 10.36
N PRO A 25 3.99 -3.68 9.30
CA PRO A 25 4.34 -5.11 9.23
C PRO A 25 5.25 -5.62 10.36
N VAL A 26 5.89 -4.70 11.10
CA VAL A 26 6.75 -5.02 12.27
C VAL A 26 6.10 -4.61 13.59
N GLY A 27 4.83 -4.19 13.59
CA GLY A 27 4.10 -3.78 14.79
C GLY A 27 4.46 -2.38 15.32
N ALA A 28 5.23 -1.56 14.59
CA ALA A 28 5.43 -0.15 14.92
C ALA A 28 4.19 0.70 14.56
N VAL A 29 3.95 1.78 15.30
CA VAL A 29 2.92 2.78 15.00
C VAL A 29 3.25 3.49 13.68
N ARG A 30 2.29 3.48 12.75
CA ARG A 30 2.37 4.19 11.47
C ARG A 30 1.27 5.26 11.37
N PRO A 31 1.60 6.54 11.53
CA PRO A 31 0.66 7.63 11.25
C PRO A 31 0.18 7.58 9.80
N THR A 32 -1.13 7.56 9.60
CA THR A 32 -1.76 7.41 8.28
C THR A 32 -2.90 8.41 8.12
N PHE A 33 -2.79 9.34 7.17
CA PHE A 33 -3.84 10.34 6.92
C PHE A 33 -5.09 9.72 6.27
N LEU A 34 -4.89 8.85 5.27
CA LEU A 34 -5.93 8.09 4.60
C LEU A 34 -5.50 6.64 4.41
N ALA A 35 -6.35 5.70 4.80
CA ALA A 35 -6.11 4.27 4.66
C ALA A 35 -7.26 3.59 3.91
N PRO A 36 -7.01 2.46 3.22
CA PRO A 36 -8.09 1.60 2.74
C PRO A 36 -9.02 1.25 3.90
N ILE A 37 -10.34 1.18 3.65
CA ILE A 37 -11.32 0.85 4.70
C ILE A 37 -10.95 -0.44 5.45
N ALA A 38 -10.36 -1.40 4.75
CA ALA A 38 -9.89 -2.67 5.31
C ALA A 38 -8.78 -2.54 6.33
N GLN A 39 -8.09 -1.40 6.45
CA GLN A 39 -7.10 -1.15 7.51
C GLN A 39 -7.70 -0.39 8.69
N ALA A 40 -8.90 0.18 8.53
CA ALA A 40 -9.45 1.15 9.48
C ALA A 40 -9.71 0.57 10.87
N ALA A 41 -10.18 -0.68 10.93
CA ALA A 41 -10.37 -1.37 12.20
C ALA A 41 -9.04 -1.71 12.91
N GLY A 42 -7.88 -1.45 12.30
CA GLY A 42 -6.56 -1.53 12.92
C GLY A 42 -6.12 -0.27 13.67
N ASP A 43 -6.95 0.78 13.73
CA ASP A 43 -6.60 2.04 14.42
C ASP A 43 -6.25 1.82 15.91
N LEU A 44 -5.04 2.17 16.30
CA LEU A 44 -4.47 1.99 17.61
C LEU A 44 -5.05 2.95 18.66
N SER A 45 -5.81 3.96 18.23
CA SER A 45 -6.64 4.78 19.14
C SER A 45 -7.77 3.99 19.82
N ARG A 46 -8.12 2.82 19.28
CA ARG A 46 -9.13 1.92 19.83
C ARG A 46 -8.57 1.10 20.99
N SER A 47 -9.34 0.99 22.08
CA SER A 47 -8.97 0.23 23.27
C SER A 47 -9.20 -1.28 23.15
N ASP A 48 -9.96 -1.75 22.16
CA ASP A 48 -10.21 -3.17 21.97
C ASP A 48 -8.93 -3.94 21.57
N PRO A 49 -8.66 -5.09 22.22
CA PRO A 49 -7.47 -5.89 21.97
C PRO A 49 -7.46 -6.48 20.56
N MET A 50 -6.28 -6.70 20.02
CA MET A 50 -6.09 -7.27 18.69
C MET A 50 -5.64 -8.73 18.76
N VAL A 51 -6.17 -9.57 17.88
CA VAL A 51 -5.53 -10.84 17.52
C VAL A 51 -4.93 -10.72 16.12
N ILE A 52 -3.62 -10.88 16.05
CA ILE A 52 -2.86 -10.84 14.80
C ILE A 52 -2.79 -12.27 14.28
N VAL A 53 -3.47 -12.52 13.16
CA VAL A 53 -3.59 -13.83 12.55
C VAL A 53 -2.51 -13.98 11.47
N GLY A 54 -1.78 -15.08 11.51
CA GLY A 54 -0.96 -15.52 10.40
C GLY A 54 -1.18 -17.00 10.12
N PHE A 55 -0.43 -17.51 9.17
CA PHE A 55 -0.51 -18.88 8.70
C PHE A 55 0.87 -19.51 8.72
N THR A 56 0.97 -20.78 9.11
CA THR A 56 2.23 -21.51 9.06
C THR A 56 2.81 -21.48 7.65
N GLY A 57 4.10 -21.16 7.53
CA GLY A 57 4.81 -21.10 6.24
C GLY A 57 4.75 -19.76 5.51
N LEU A 58 4.02 -18.75 6.02
CA LEU A 58 4.11 -17.39 5.47
C LEU A 58 5.47 -16.78 5.78
N ARG A 59 6.16 -16.29 4.73
CA ARG A 59 7.52 -15.76 4.83
C ARG A 59 7.56 -14.32 5.33
N ASP A 60 6.64 -13.48 4.88
CA ASP A 60 6.76 -12.02 5.04
C ASP A 60 5.76 -11.41 6.04
N PHE A 61 5.25 -12.21 6.97
CA PHE A 61 4.31 -11.76 7.99
C PHE A 61 4.48 -12.56 9.28
N TYR A 62 4.86 -11.87 10.36
CA TYR A 62 5.25 -12.51 11.62
C TYR A 62 4.32 -12.06 12.77
N PRO A 63 3.19 -12.76 13.02
CA PRO A 63 2.20 -12.30 13.99
C PRO A 63 2.73 -12.14 15.42
N LYS A 64 3.66 -13.00 15.84
CA LYS A 64 4.28 -12.94 17.17
C LYS A 64 5.09 -11.66 17.34
N LEU A 65 5.95 -11.34 16.37
CA LEU A 65 6.74 -10.10 16.37
C LEU A 65 5.83 -8.87 16.39
N ILE A 66 4.81 -8.83 15.54
CA ILE A 66 3.85 -7.72 15.47
C ILE A 66 3.16 -7.55 16.83
N ALA A 67 2.63 -8.63 17.41
CA ALA A 67 1.94 -8.57 18.69
C ALA A 67 2.88 -8.15 19.83
N GLU A 68 4.09 -8.69 19.91
CA GLU A 68 5.07 -8.33 20.93
C GLU A 68 5.44 -6.84 20.85
N ASN A 69 5.70 -6.32 19.64
CA ASN A 69 6.04 -4.91 19.47
C ASN A 69 4.86 -3.99 19.78
N LEU A 70 3.63 -4.38 19.41
CA LEU A 70 2.43 -3.63 19.80
C LEU A 70 2.25 -3.58 21.32
N ASN A 71 2.44 -4.70 22.03
CA ASN A 71 2.34 -4.73 23.49
C ASN A 71 3.43 -3.86 24.15
N LYS A 72 4.66 -3.88 23.65
CA LYS A 72 5.75 -3.00 24.15
C LYS A 72 5.41 -1.51 24.04
N GLN A 73 4.59 -1.14 23.05
CA GLN A 73 4.10 0.21 22.84
C GLN A 73 2.76 0.50 23.57
N GLY A 74 2.27 -0.44 24.38
CA GLY A 74 1.05 -0.28 25.17
C GLY A 74 -0.25 -0.65 24.45
N TYR A 75 -0.19 -1.28 23.27
CA TYR A 75 -1.37 -1.71 22.52
C TYR A 75 -1.62 -3.22 22.73
N PRO A 76 -2.70 -3.63 23.42
CA PRO A 76 -2.96 -5.03 23.71
C PRO A 76 -3.12 -5.86 22.43
N ALA A 77 -2.21 -6.81 22.21
CA ALA A 77 -2.23 -7.67 21.04
C ALA A 77 -1.81 -9.10 21.40
N ARG A 78 -2.28 -10.09 20.66
CA ARG A 78 -1.72 -11.44 20.71
C ARG A 78 -1.62 -12.04 19.31
N ALA A 79 -0.72 -13.00 19.15
CA ALA A 79 -0.60 -13.75 17.92
C ALA A 79 -1.52 -14.97 17.91
N LEU A 80 -2.01 -15.32 16.72
CA LEU A 80 -2.58 -16.62 16.42
C LEU A 80 -2.06 -17.10 15.07
N ILE A 81 -1.58 -18.35 15.02
CA ILE A 81 -1.05 -18.96 13.80
C ILE A 81 -1.96 -20.13 13.42
N LEU A 82 -2.60 -20.03 12.26
CA LEU A 82 -3.43 -21.09 11.69
C LEU A 82 -2.59 -22.01 10.78
N PRO A 83 -3.02 -23.27 10.57
CA PRO A 83 -2.37 -24.14 9.58
C PRO A 83 -2.37 -23.51 8.18
N GLY A 84 -1.24 -23.60 7.47
CA GLY A 84 -1.06 -22.99 6.15
C GLY A 84 -1.97 -23.61 5.08
N GLU A 85 -2.33 -24.88 5.25
CA GLU A 85 -3.16 -25.68 4.36
C GLU A 85 -4.61 -25.15 4.28
N LEU A 86 -5.06 -24.45 5.33
CA LEU A 86 -6.34 -23.73 5.29
C LEU A 86 -6.34 -22.62 4.24
N LEU A 87 -5.17 -22.00 4.01
CA LEU A 87 -5.00 -20.89 3.09
C LEU A 87 -4.56 -21.36 1.69
N THR A 88 -3.55 -22.21 1.58
CA THR A 88 -3.08 -22.68 0.27
C THR A 88 -2.41 -24.05 0.37
N ASN A 89 -2.45 -24.80 -0.73
CA ASN A 89 -1.70 -26.06 -0.90
C ASN A 89 -0.37 -25.85 -1.63
N ARG A 90 -0.06 -24.61 -2.01
CA ARG A 90 1.18 -24.27 -2.71
C ARG A 90 2.36 -24.31 -1.76
N LYS A 91 3.48 -24.88 -2.21
CA LYS A 91 4.75 -24.88 -1.47
C LYS A 91 5.40 -23.49 -1.42
N ASP A 92 5.14 -22.66 -2.43
CA ASP A 92 5.62 -21.29 -2.49
C ASP A 92 4.50 -20.35 -2.95
N SER A 93 4.23 -19.31 -2.15
CA SER A 93 3.20 -18.32 -2.41
C SER A 93 3.64 -16.94 -1.93
N ASN A 94 3.59 -15.97 -2.83
CA ASN A 94 3.67 -14.56 -2.47
C ASN A 94 2.29 -14.04 -2.02
N THR A 95 2.25 -12.82 -1.52
CA THR A 95 1.03 -12.16 -1.03
C THR A 95 -0.09 -12.05 -2.07
N ILE A 96 0.25 -11.91 -3.36
CA ILE A 96 -0.74 -11.87 -4.45
C ILE A 96 -1.41 -13.23 -4.63
N HIS A 97 -0.64 -14.32 -4.61
CA HIS A 97 -1.19 -15.68 -4.68
C HIS A 97 -2.13 -15.95 -3.50
N LEU A 98 -1.69 -15.62 -2.28
CA LEU A 98 -2.50 -15.78 -1.07
C LEU A 98 -3.78 -14.94 -1.12
N ALA A 99 -3.70 -13.73 -1.69
CA ALA A 99 -4.86 -12.87 -1.83
C ALA A 99 -5.92 -13.46 -2.78
N HIS A 100 -5.50 -14.17 -3.82
CA HIS A 100 -6.44 -14.92 -4.68
C HIS A 100 -7.04 -16.14 -3.96
N GLU A 101 -6.27 -16.85 -3.15
CA GLU A 101 -6.79 -18.01 -2.39
C GLU A 101 -7.89 -17.60 -1.38
N MET A 102 -7.81 -16.39 -0.82
CA MET A 102 -8.84 -15.83 0.07
C MET A 102 -10.18 -15.55 -0.61
N GLU A 103 -10.25 -15.56 -1.94
CA GLU A 103 -11.49 -15.38 -2.70
C GLU A 103 -12.31 -16.68 -2.82
N ASP A 104 -11.69 -17.84 -2.54
CA ASP A 104 -12.39 -19.12 -2.47
C ASP A 104 -13.28 -19.20 -1.22
N GLN A 105 -14.59 -19.31 -1.43
CA GLN A 105 -15.58 -19.27 -0.35
C GLN A 105 -15.47 -20.45 0.62
N LYS A 106 -14.98 -21.61 0.16
CA LYS A 106 -14.80 -22.80 0.99
C LYS A 106 -13.62 -22.60 1.93
N ARG A 107 -12.47 -22.16 1.42
CA ARG A 107 -11.29 -21.80 2.22
C ARG A 107 -11.63 -20.70 3.22
N LEU A 108 -12.29 -19.63 2.76
CA LEU A 108 -12.66 -18.51 3.61
C LEU A 108 -13.53 -18.95 4.80
N SER A 109 -14.50 -19.83 4.55
CA SER A 109 -15.37 -20.37 5.59
C SER A 109 -14.64 -21.32 6.55
N GLN A 110 -13.68 -22.11 6.05
CA GLN A 110 -12.83 -22.96 6.89
C GLN A 110 -11.92 -22.12 7.81
N ILE A 111 -11.30 -21.07 7.27
CA ILE A 111 -10.47 -20.11 8.02
C ILE A 111 -11.32 -19.43 9.10
N ALA A 112 -12.49 -18.91 8.74
CA ALA A 112 -13.37 -18.24 9.68
C ALA A 112 -13.84 -19.17 10.81
N LYS A 113 -14.17 -20.43 10.49
CA LYS A 113 -14.54 -21.45 11.49
C LYS A 113 -13.38 -21.75 12.44
N ALA A 114 -12.18 -21.96 11.91
CA ALA A 114 -10.98 -22.27 12.71
C ALA A 114 -10.55 -21.09 13.61
N LEU A 115 -10.79 -19.86 13.14
CA LEU A 115 -10.49 -18.65 13.90
C LEU A 115 -11.53 -18.39 14.99
N ARG A 116 -12.83 -18.54 14.68
CA ARG A 116 -13.93 -18.24 15.60
C ARG A 116 -13.85 -19.01 16.92
N THR A 117 -13.36 -20.24 16.90
CA THR A 117 -13.19 -21.06 18.12
C THR A 117 -12.07 -20.57 19.04
N GLN A 118 -11.22 -19.66 18.55
CA GLN A 118 -10.04 -19.15 19.24
C GLN A 118 -10.14 -17.66 19.57
N LEU A 119 -11.20 -16.98 19.15
CA LEU A 119 -11.43 -15.56 19.44
C LEU A 119 -11.88 -15.39 20.90
N LYS A 120 -11.31 -14.38 21.57
CA LYS A 120 -11.78 -13.92 22.87
C LYS A 120 -12.78 -12.78 22.68
N LYS A 121 -13.67 -12.59 23.65
CA LYS A 121 -14.69 -11.54 23.62
C LYS A 121 -14.04 -10.16 23.52
N GLY A 122 -14.53 -9.34 22.59
CA GLY A 122 -14.08 -7.96 22.41
C GLY A 122 -12.81 -7.80 21.56
N GLU A 123 -12.25 -8.89 21.02
CA GLU A 123 -11.11 -8.80 20.10
C GLU A 123 -11.53 -8.34 18.71
N ARG A 124 -10.61 -7.62 18.05
CA ARG A 124 -10.61 -7.37 16.60
C ARG A 124 -9.49 -8.16 15.93
N VAL A 125 -9.66 -8.51 14.65
CA VAL A 125 -8.79 -9.46 13.96
C VAL A 125 -7.95 -8.76 12.89
N GLY A 126 -6.64 -8.79 13.06
CA GLY A 126 -5.68 -8.31 12.07
C GLY A 126 -5.15 -9.46 11.22
N PHE A 127 -5.36 -9.42 9.91
CA PHE A 127 -4.76 -10.33 8.93
C PHE A 127 -3.57 -9.66 8.23
N PRO A 128 -2.64 -10.43 7.62
CA PRO A 128 -1.83 -9.89 6.54
C PRO A 128 -2.75 -9.29 5.46
N ALA A 129 -2.27 -8.29 4.74
CA ALA A 129 -3.02 -7.61 3.67
C ALA A 129 -3.21 -8.49 2.42
N ILE A 130 -3.96 -9.59 2.58
CA ILE A 130 -4.26 -10.62 1.58
C ILE A 130 -5.78 -10.86 1.46
N LEU A 131 -6.63 -9.95 1.94
CA LEU A 131 -8.08 -10.19 1.98
C LEU A 131 -8.72 -9.94 0.61
N GLY A 132 -8.39 -10.77 -0.38
CA GLY A 132 -8.92 -10.70 -1.73
C GLY A 132 -8.16 -9.74 -2.66
N MET A 133 -8.22 -10.02 -3.95
CA MET A 133 -7.69 -9.18 -5.03
C MET A 133 -8.82 -8.45 -5.76
N ALA A 134 -9.65 -9.17 -6.49
CA ALA A 134 -10.81 -8.63 -7.21
C ALA A 134 -12.06 -8.56 -6.32
N ALA A 135 -12.26 -9.56 -5.45
CA ALA A 135 -13.42 -9.71 -4.58
C ALA A 135 -13.18 -9.18 -3.15
N HIS A 136 -12.25 -8.24 -2.99
CA HIS A 136 -11.80 -7.73 -1.69
C HIS A 136 -12.93 -7.40 -0.71
N GLN A 137 -13.90 -6.57 -1.13
CA GLN A 137 -15.00 -6.15 -0.26
C GLN A 137 -15.86 -7.35 0.18
N THR A 138 -16.09 -8.31 -0.72
CA THR A 138 -16.82 -9.53 -0.42
C THR A 138 -16.09 -10.39 0.59
N VAL A 139 -14.77 -10.56 0.44
CA VAL A 139 -13.93 -11.31 1.38
C VAL A 139 -13.96 -10.68 2.77
N LEU A 140 -13.72 -9.36 2.85
CA LEU A 140 -13.74 -8.62 4.11
C LEU A 140 -15.10 -8.73 4.81
N ASN A 141 -16.19 -8.40 4.11
CA ASN A 141 -17.54 -8.45 4.67
C ASN A 141 -17.94 -9.86 5.12
N THR A 142 -17.51 -10.89 4.37
CA THR A 142 -17.80 -12.28 4.71
C THR A 142 -17.08 -12.69 5.98
N LEU A 143 -15.80 -12.33 6.14
CA LEU A 143 -15.05 -12.57 7.38
C LEU A 143 -15.69 -11.86 8.57
N GLU A 144 -16.00 -10.57 8.45
CA GLU A 144 -16.65 -9.82 9.53
C GLU A 144 -17.99 -10.44 9.94
N LYS A 145 -18.81 -10.86 8.96
CA LYS A 145 -20.09 -11.52 9.22
C LYS A 145 -19.92 -12.88 9.91
N GLN A 146 -18.98 -13.71 9.47
CA GLN A 146 -18.76 -15.04 10.03
C GLN A 146 -18.10 -14.99 11.43
N LEU A 147 -17.16 -14.06 11.63
CA LEU A 147 -16.43 -13.89 12.89
C LEU A 147 -17.20 -13.05 13.91
N ARG A 148 -18.11 -12.17 13.46
CA ARG A 148 -18.89 -11.22 14.27
C ARG A 148 -18.02 -10.26 15.09
N VAL A 149 -16.86 -9.92 14.55
CA VAL A 149 -15.92 -8.94 15.10
C VAL A 149 -15.31 -8.13 13.96
N PRO A 150 -14.79 -6.92 14.22
CA PRO A 150 -14.09 -6.15 13.20
C PRO A 150 -12.88 -6.90 12.66
N VAL A 151 -12.69 -6.83 11.35
CA VAL A 151 -11.55 -7.42 10.65
C VAL A 151 -10.75 -6.32 9.97
N PHE A 152 -9.43 -6.41 10.03
CA PHE A 152 -8.55 -5.48 9.33
C PHE A 152 -7.33 -6.15 8.71
N GLU A 153 -6.71 -5.45 7.76
CA GLU A 153 -5.46 -5.80 7.13
C GLU A 153 -4.30 -5.01 7.74
N ILE A 154 -3.18 -5.69 7.95
CA ILE A 154 -1.88 -5.11 8.24
C ILE A 154 -1.04 -5.22 6.96
N PRO A 155 -0.41 -4.12 6.49
CA PRO A 155 0.46 -4.18 5.33
C PRO A 155 1.50 -5.31 5.43
N THR A 156 1.91 -5.85 4.29
CA THR A 156 2.98 -6.83 4.16
C THR A 156 4.18 -6.20 3.46
N LEU A 157 5.31 -6.92 3.41
CA LEU A 157 6.40 -6.56 2.51
C LEU A 157 5.95 -6.53 1.04
N PRO A 158 6.67 -5.81 0.15
CA PRO A 158 6.35 -5.78 -1.27
C PRO A 158 6.23 -7.18 -1.88
N PRO A 159 5.27 -7.40 -2.82
CA PRO A 159 4.37 -6.40 -3.40
C PRO A 159 3.17 -6.03 -2.50
N SER A 160 2.69 -4.79 -2.63
CA SER A 160 1.52 -4.29 -1.90
C SER A 160 0.21 -4.69 -2.58
N VAL A 161 -0.50 -5.67 -2.04
CA VAL A 161 -1.84 -6.09 -2.50
C VAL A 161 -2.85 -4.93 -2.46
N PRO A 162 -2.99 -4.12 -1.38
CA PRO A 162 -3.84 -2.92 -1.40
C PRO A 162 -3.43 -1.91 -2.48
N GLY A 163 -2.13 -1.72 -2.71
CA GLY A 163 -1.62 -0.84 -3.76
C GLY A 163 -2.00 -1.33 -5.16
N ILE A 164 -1.86 -2.63 -5.42
CA ILE A 164 -2.25 -3.25 -6.70
C ILE A 164 -3.77 -3.14 -6.91
N ARG A 165 -4.58 -3.33 -5.87
CA ARG A 165 -6.03 -3.11 -5.92
C ARG A 165 -6.36 -1.69 -6.39
N LEU A 166 -5.78 -0.69 -5.74
CA LEU A 166 -5.97 0.72 -6.09
C LEU A 166 -5.51 1.01 -7.53
N PHE A 167 -4.31 0.55 -7.90
CA PHE A 167 -3.75 0.73 -9.25
C PHE A 167 -4.67 0.17 -10.33
N LYS A 168 -5.14 -1.07 -10.17
CA LYS A 168 -6.06 -1.71 -11.13
C LYS A 168 -7.36 -0.92 -11.25
N ALA A 169 -7.97 -0.54 -10.13
CA ALA A 169 -9.23 0.20 -10.11
C ALA A 169 -9.12 1.58 -10.78
N LEU A 170 -8.06 2.34 -10.47
CA LEU A 170 -7.77 3.63 -11.10
C LEU A 170 -7.55 3.47 -12.61
N ARG A 171 -6.74 2.49 -13.03
CA ARG A 171 -6.49 2.23 -14.46
C ARG A 171 -7.78 1.87 -15.20
N THR A 172 -8.63 1.03 -14.62
CA THR A 172 -9.95 0.72 -15.20
C THR A 172 -10.83 1.98 -15.32
N LYS A 173 -10.85 2.85 -14.31
CA LYS A 173 -11.61 4.11 -14.35
C LYS A 173 -11.08 5.04 -15.45
N LEU A 174 -9.77 5.21 -15.56
CA LEU A 174 -9.13 6.02 -16.61
C LEU A 174 -9.46 5.50 -18.02
N ASN A 175 -9.35 4.19 -18.23
CA ASN A 175 -9.72 3.57 -19.50
C ASN A 175 -11.19 3.83 -19.87
N ARG A 176 -12.12 3.73 -18.90
CA ARG A 176 -13.55 4.03 -19.12
C ARG A 176 -13.82 5.51 -19.42
N MET A 177 -12.94 6.40 -18.97
CA MET A 177 -12.99 7.83 -19.28
C MET A 177 -12.32 8.17 -20.62
N GLY A 178 -11.82 7.17 -21.36
CA GLY A 178 -11.11 7.39 -22.63
C GLY A 178 -9.69 7.95 -22.47
N VAL A 179 -9.13 7.92 -21.26
CA VAL A 179 -7.75 8.37 -21.01
C VAL A 179 -6.78 7.35 -21.59
N ARG A 180 -5.85 7.80 -22.44
CA ARG A 180 -4.77 6.97 -22.97
C ARG A 180 -3.69 6.77 -21.90
N VAL A 181 -3.40 5.50 -21.57
CA VAL A 181 -2.35 5.12 -20.62
C VAL A 181 -1.32 4.26 -21.35
N GLU A 182 -0.11 4.79 -21.51
CA GLU A 182 1.02 4.09 -22.13
C GLU A 182 1.96 3.59 -21.03
N ALA A 183 2.30 2.31 -21.07
CA ALA A 183 3.18 1.67 -20.09
C ALA A 183 4.56 1.43 -20.70
N GLY A 184 5.61 1.47 -19.86
CA GLY A 184 6.99 1.30 -20.32
C GLY A 184 7.53 2.49 -21.10
N MET A 185 6.95 3.68 -20.91
CA MET A 185 7.34 4.92 -21.57
C MET A 185 8.06 5.82 -20.56
N GLU A 186 9.33 5.54 -20.32
CA GLU A 186 10.16 6.36 -19.41
C GLU A 186 10.48 7.70 -20.08
N VAL A 187 10.16 8.80 -19.40
CA VAL A 187 10.51 10.15 -19.87
C VAL A 187 11.96 10.42 -19.47
N VAL A 188 12.81 10.66 -20.47
CA VAL A 188 14.26 10.84 -20.27
C VAL A 188 14.72 12.28 -20.49
N ARG A 189 13.86 13.13 -21.08
CA ARG A 189 14.21 14.51 -21.40
C ARG A 189 12.97 15.38 -21.59
N ALA A 190 13.13 16.68 -21.38
CA ALA A 190 12.17 17.70 -21.80
C ALA A 190 12.86 18.86 -22.55
N GLN A 191 12.08 19.57 -23.36
CA GLN A 191 12.45 20.88 -23.87
C GLN A 191 11.53 21.93 -23.24
N HIS A 192 12.13 22.88 -22.54
CA HIS A 192 11.42 24.02 -21.97
C HIS A 192 12.19 25.32 -22.20
N THR A 193 11.50 26.45 -22.03
CA THR A 193 12.07 27.80 -22.13
C THR A 193 12.22 28.48 -20.76
N ALA A 194 11.78 27.82 -19.69
CA ALA A 194 11.90 28.35 -18.33
C ALA A 194 13.38 28.51 -17.96
N VAL A 195 13.71 29.68 -17.40
CA VAL A 195 15.00 30.02 -16.79
C VAL A 195 14.74 30.27 -15.32
N ASN A 196 15.71 29.98 -14.44
CA ASN A 196 15.57 30.13 -12.99
C ASN A 196 14.89 31.46 -12.60
N GLY A 197 13.79 31.37 -11.86
CA GLY A 197 13.01 32.51 -11.39
C GLY A 197 12.08 33.18 -12.42
N THR A 198 12.04 32.69 -13.67
CA THR A 198 11.21 33.26 -14.75
C THR A 198 10.25 32.21 -15.31
N PRO A 199 8.94 32.52 -15.46
CA PRO A 199 7.99 31.63 -16.12
C PRO A 199 8.44 31.28 -17.54
N GLY A 200 8.28 30.02 -17.92
CA GLY A 200 8.49 29.54 -19.29
C GLY A 200 7.43 28.52 -19.68
N SER A 201 7.64 27.87 -20.83
CA SER A 201 6.75 26.84 -21.35
C SER A 201 7.50 25.54 -21.63
N VAL A 202 6.80 24.41 -21.48
CA VAL A 202 7.29 23.10 -21.91
C VAL A 202 6.82 22.86 -23.34
N ALA A 203 7.76 22.71 -24.27
CA ALA A 203 7.45 22.46 -25.68
C ALA A 203 7.13 20.98 -25.93
N TRP A 204 7.88 20.07 -25.31
CA TRP A 204 7.67 18.62 -25.38
C TRP A 204 8.44 17.89 -24.27
N VAL A 205 8.02 16.66 -24.00
CA VAL A 205 8.80 15.64 -23.28
C VAL A 205 9.17 14.51 -24.23
N GLU A 206 10.24 13.79 -23.94
CA GLU A 206 10.77 12.73 -24.77
C GLU A 206 10.88 11.44 -23.97
N THR A 207 10.30 10.37 -24.52
CA THR A 207 10.35 9.04 -23.91
C THR A 207 11.35 8.15 -24.60
N GLU A 208 12.05 7.33 -23.83
CA GLU A 208 12.93 6.30 -24.38
C GLU A 208 12.11 5.26 -25.16
N THR A 209 12.66 4.81 -26.29
CA THR A 209 12.15 3.67 -27.04
C THR A 209 13.33 2.83 -27.54
N SER A 210 13.08 1.58 -27.94
CA SER A 210 14.11 0.70 -28.52
C SER A 210 14.69 1.20 -29.85
N SER A 211 14.18 2.30 -30.40
CA SER A 211 14.61 2.86 -31.68
C SER A 211 15.00 4.33 -31.53
N ARG A 212 14.12 5.26 -31.92
CA ARG A 212 14.31 6.69 -31.74
C ARG A 212 13.44 7.17 -30.59
N PRO A 213 13.97 8.02 -29.68
CA PRO A 213 13.16 8.63 -28.64
C PRO A 213 11.93 9.33 -29.23
N LEU A 214 10.79 9.18 -28.56
CA LEU A 214 9.51 9.70 -29.03
C LEU A 214 9.19 11.01 -28.34
N LYS A 215 8.96 12.07 -29.11
CA LYS A 215 8.59 13.39 -28.59
C LYS A 215 7.07 13.52 -28.44
N HIS A 216 6.64 13.84 -27.23
CA HIS A 216 5.25 14.06 -26.86
C HIS A 216 4.99 15.55 -26.65
N ARG A 217 3.99 16.09 -27.34
CA ARG A 217 3.56 17.49 -27.21
C ARG A 217 2.19 17.54 -26.54
N ALA A 218 2.01 18.49 -25.63
CA ALA A 218 0.75 18.74 -24.94
C ALA A 218 0.65 20.22 -24.57
N SER A 219 -0.57 20.72 -24.37
CA SER A 219 -0.78 22.08 -23.88
C SER A 219 -0.40 22.23 -22.40
N HIS A 220 -0.46 21.14 -21.63
CA HIS A 220 -0.14 21.10 -20.21
C HIS A 220 0.56 19.79 -19.87
N PHE A 221 1.48 19.85 -18.90
CA PHE A 221 2.19 18.69 -18.37
C PHE A 221 2.00 18.63 -16.85
N VAL A 222 1.84 17.43 -16.32
CA VAL A 222 1.80 17.16 -14.87
C VAL A 222 2.94 16.22 -14.55
N LEU A 223 3.88 16.67 -13.72
CA LEU A 223 4.97 15.84 -13.23
C LEU A 223 4.49 15.02 -12.04
N ALA A 224 4.47 13.70 -12.19
CA ALA A 224 4.04 12.75 -11.16
C ALA A 224 4.90 11.47 -11.18
N THR A 225 6.21 11.62 -11.44
CA THR A 225 7.20 10.54 -11.59
C THR A 225 7.64 9.90 -10.28
N GLY A 226 7.11 10.37 -9.14
CA GLY A 226 7.45 9.84 -7.82
C GLY A 226 8.83 10.31 -7.36
N GLY A 227 9.36 9.65 -6.33
CA GLY A 227 10.71 9.92 -5.81
C GLY A 227 11.74 8.93 -6.34
N VAL A 228 12.75 8.62 -5.52
CA VAL A 228 13.87 7.72 -5.87
C VAL A 228 13.40 6.35 -6.36
N LEU A 229 12.48 5.68 -5.64
CA LEU A 229 11.96 4.37 -6.06
C LEU A 229 11.14 4.40 -7.37
N GLY A 230 10.64 5.58 -7.75
CA GLY A 230 9.91 5.80 -8.99
C GLY A 230 10.79 6.32 -10.14
N ALA A 231 12.10 6.49 -9.91
CA ALA A 231 13.04 7.14 -10.83
C ALA A 231 12.71 8.61 -11.15
N GLY A 232 11.84 9.25 -10.37
CA GLY A 232 11.60 10.70 -10.49
C GLY A 232 12.75 11.53 -9.92
N PHE A 233 13.49 10.97 -8.95
CA PHE A 233 14.74 11.54 -8.45
C PHE A 233 15.87 10.54 -8.62
N ASP A 234 17.08 11.04 -8.86
CA ASP A 234 18.30 10.23 -8.89
C ASP A 234 19.37 10.87 -8.01
N SER A 235 20.39 10.10 -7.63
CA SER A 235 21.46 10.56 -6.76
C SER A 235 22.78 9.88 -7.06
N ASP A 236 23.88 10.57 -6.77
CA ASP A 236 25.23 10.01 -6.93
C ASP A 236 25.92 9.71 -5.59
N VAL A 237 27.12 9.15 -5.68
CA VAL A 237 27.94 8.78 -4.52
C VAL A 237 28.44 9.99 -3.73
N SER A 238 28.47 11.20 -4.33
CA SER A 238 28.86 12.45 -3.66
C SER A 238 27.74 12.99 -2.75
N GLY A 239 26.51 12.49 -2.93
CA GLY A 239 25.32 12.93 -2.20
C GLY A 239 24.53 14.02 -2.91
N HIS A 240 24.86 14.32 -4.17
CA HIS A 240 24.02 15.14 -5.04
C HIS A 240 22.75 14.36 -5.41
N MET A 241 21.60 15.02 -5.35
CA MET A 241 20.30 14.46 -5.70
C MET A 241 19.52 15.46 -6.58
N TRP A 242 18.96 14.99 -7.69
CA TRP A 242 18.30 15.82 -8.69
C TRP A 242 16.99 15.20 -9.21
N GLU A 243 16.10 16.03 -9.74
CA GLU A 243 14.88 15.59 -10.44
C GLU A 243 15.23 15.26 -11.90
N THR A 244 14.75 14.13 -12.41
CA THR A 244 15.34 13.49 -13.60
C THR A 244 14.91 14.12 -14.93
N ILE A 245 13.86 14.94 -14.98
CA ILE A 245 13.29 15.41 -16.26
C ILE A 245 13.54 16.90 -16.50
N PHE A 246 13.28 17.74 -15.51
CA PHE A 246 13.27 19.20 -15.60
C PHE A 246 14.32 19.87 -14.71
N ASP A 247 15.08 19.09 -13.93
CA ASP A 247 16.05 19.60 -12.95
C ASP A 247 15.38 20.56 -11.93
N LEU A 248 14.16 20.22 -11.50
CA LEU A 248 13.43 21.03 -10.53
C LEU A 248 14.14 21.01 -9.18
N PRO A 249 14.16 22.14 -8.45
CA PRO A 249 14.80 22.22 -7.15
C PRO A 249 14.14 21.27 -6.16
N LEU A 250 14.96 20.42 -5.54
CA LEU A 250 14.54 19.49 -4.51
C LEU A 250 14.76 20.08 -3.11
N THR A 251 13.79 19.89 -2.22
CA THR A 251 13.88 20.36 -0.82
C THR A 251 14.72 19.44 0.07
N MET A 252 15.31 18.38 -0.48
CA MET A 252 16.05 17.38 0.29
C MET A 252 17.54 17.73 0.45
N PRO A 253 18.19 17.23 1.53
CA PRO A 253 19.60 17.53 1.77
C PRO A 253 20.51 17.03 0.64
N GLN A 254 21.39 17.89 0.16
CA GLN A 254 22.38 17.59 -0.89
C GLN A 254 23.68 17.00 -0.33
N GLN A 255 23.58 16.34 0.84
CA GLN A 255 24.69 15.67 1.51
C GLN A 255 24.20 14.35 2.07
N ARG A 256 24.86 13.25 1.66
CA ARG A 256 24.43 11.89 1.97
C ARG A 256 24.32 11.59 3.47
N ASN A 257 25.19 12.17 4.30
CA ASN A 257 25.16 12.01 5.74
C ASN A 257 23.94 12.66 6.43
N LYS A 258 23.17 13.49 5.70
CA LYS A 258 21.93 14.13 6.18
C LYS A 258 20.67 13.44 5.68
N TRP A 259 20.78 12.34 4.93
CA TRP A 259 19.61 11.62 4.41
C TRP A 259 18.92 10.75 5.46
N PHE A 260 19.65 10.35 6.50
CA PHE A 260 19.14 9.52 7.58
C PHE A 260 18.96 10.37 8.84
N HIS A 261 17.85 10.18 9.55
CA HIS A 261 17.75 10.68 10.91
C HIS A 261 18.71 9.87 11.79
N ALA A 262 19.36 10.53 12.76
CA ALA A 262 20.08 9.80 13.79
C ALA A 262 19.08 8.96 14.60
N ASP A 263 19.41 7.69 14.80
CA ASP A 263 18.63 6.76 15.64
C ASP A 263 18.49 7.27 17.09
#